data_AF-A0A353RXP4-F1
#
_entry.id   AF-A0A353RXP4-F1
#
_cell.length_a   1.000
_cell.length_b   1.000
_cell.length_c   1.000
_cell.angle_alpha   90.00
_cell.angle_beta   90.00
_cell.angle_gamma   90.00
#
_symmetry.space_group_name_H-M   'P 1'
#
loop_
_entity.id
_entity.type
_entity.pdbx_description
1 polymer ?
#
loop_
_entity_poly.entity_id
_entity_poly.type
_entity_poly.pdbx_seq_one_letter_code
_entity_poly.pdbx_strand_id
1 'polypeptide(L)'
;MKKNDTVMRKLLLDCVKKWSNNIRVRFPDSIIFRLVGTDFAEIEMIIGRNRNNKPSVTANMQSDASAFEGWALVLKASIVELKKLTLTWDEPLDKNDKHYQRFLYRVEKFSVIFQSWFYVGQSYRKALRIKLGSKYKVNVPIKKRDQSYLKSTADNERKLEQQMINDSVCRQWLKEKVGGSMIGNQLPVGVFDGNVAKGNAIFTGQASAIDLWGVNEEGDELSIFELKLPSNKKVGIVSELFFYSMVMGDIINGRFSFEGKRCMEVDPWPPDYIRVGKIKKIKAFILTTATHCLINDNVLKILNDALSPKFVFLRSDPSECSLHIKNKEAL
;
A
#
# COMPACT_ATOMS: atom_id res chain seq x y z
N MET A 1 33.89 -1.57 11.82
CA MET A 1 32.61 -1.24 11.15
C MET A 1 31.36 -1.52 12.00
N LYS A 2 31.08 -2.77 12.43
CA LYS A 2 29.81 -3.13 13.11
C LYS A 2 29.43 -2.30 14.36
N LYS A 3 30.40 -1.79 15.13
CA LYS A 3 30.15 -1.01 16.36
C LYS A 3 29.56 0.38 16.06
N ASN A 4 30.04 1.07 15.02
CA ASN A 4 29.52 2.39 14.64
C ASN A 4 28.12 2.31 14.04
N ASP A 5 27.84 1.31 13.20
CA ASP A 5 26.49 1.11 12.63
C ASP A 5 25.42 0.90 13.71
N THR A 6 25.78 0.19 14.78
CA THR A 6 24.89 -0.05 15.92
C THR A 6 24.57 1.24 16.68
N VAL A 7 25.57 2.11 16.87
CA VAL A 7 25.38 3.41 17.52
C VAL A 7 24.52 4.33 16.67
N MET A 8 24.79 4.43 15.36
CA MET A 8 24.01 5.30 14.47
C MET A 8 22.56 4.84 14.32
N ARG A 9 22.32 3.53 14.23
CA ARG A 9 20.96 2.97 14.25
C ARG A 9 20.22 3.35 15.53
N LYS A 10 20.90 3.31 16.69
CA LYS A 10 20.30 3.66 17.97
C LYS A 10 19.91 5.15 18.02
N LEU A 11 20.78 6.05 17.56
CA LEU A 11 20.48 7.49 17.50
C LEU A 11 19.24 7.78 16.65
N LEU A 12 19.14 7.18 15.46
CA LEU A 12 17.98 7.29 14.59
C LEU A 12 16.71 6.75 15.27
N LEU A 13 16.79 5.59 15.92
CA LEU A 13 15.65 5.02 16.62
C LEU A 13 15.20 5.88 17.79
N ASP A 14 16.13 6.44 18.56
CA ASP A 14 15.82 7.33 19.69
C ASP A 14 15.15 8.62 19.21
N CYS A 15 15.56 9.16 18.06
CA CYS A 15 14.88 10.28 17.40
C CYS A 15 13.41 9.94 17.07
N VAL A 16 13.18 8.79 16.39
CA VAL A 16 11.83 8.35 16.02
C VAL A 16 10.96 8.07 17.26
N LYS A 17 11.53 7.49 18.32
CA LYS A 17 10.84 7.26 19.60
C LYS A 17 10.42 8.56 20.27
N LYS A 18 11.31 9.56 20.28
CA LYS A 18 11.01 10.90 20.82
C LYS A 18 9.92 11.58 20.02
N TRP A 19 10.03 11.56 18.68
CA TRP A 19 9.04 12.15 17.78
C TRP A 19 7.64 11.52 17.95
N SER A 20 7.58 10.18 18.08
CA SER A 20 6.32 9.45 18.25
C SER A 20 5.81 9.39 19.69
N ASN A 21 6.57 9.93 20.66
CA ASN A 21 6.33 9.77 22.09
C ASN A 21 6.10 8.30 22.50
N ASN A 22 6.85 7.36 21.91
CA ASN A 22 6.68 5.94 22.16
C ASN A 22 8.02 5.19 22.22
N ILE A 23 8.46 4.87 23.44
CA ILE A 23 9.72 4.16 23.70
C ILE A 23 9.75 2.72 23.19
N ARG A 24 8.59 2.12 22.87
CA ARG A 24 8.46 0.72 22.44
C ARG A 24 8.63 0.55 20.93
N VAL A 25 8.72 1.63 20.16
CA VAL A 25 9.00 1.58 18.73
C VAL A 25 10.31 0.84 18.46
N ARG A 26 10.31 0.02 17.41
CA ARG A 26 11.49 -0.70 16.92
C ARG A 26 11.53 -0.60 15.40
N PHE A 27 12.74 -0.50 14.87
CA PHE A 27 12.98 -0.75 13.46
C PHE A 27 12.98 -2.26 13.17
N PRO A 28 12.53 -2.70 11.99
CA PRO A 28 12.59 -4.10 11.61
C PRO A 28 14.06 -4.55 11.50
N ASP A 29 14.31 -5.80 11.90
CA ASP A 29 15.66 -6.38 11.91
C ASP A 29 16.28 -6.43 10.51
N SER A 30 15.46 -6.60 9.48
CA SER A 30 15.89 -6.75 8.09
C SER A 30 16.10 -5.42 7.36
N ILE A 31 15.87 -4.27 8.00
CA ILE A 31 16.18 -2.96 7.40
C ILE A 31 17.24 -2.30 8.26
N ILE A 32 18.36 -1.95 7.65
CA ILE A 32 19.44 -1.20 8.28
C ILE A 32 19.27 0.27 7.91
N PHE A 33 19.31 1.13 8.92
CA PHE A 33 19.35 2.58 8.74
C PHE A 33 20.70 3.08 9.23
N ARG A 34 21.43 3.79 8.38
CA ARG A 34 22.74 4.36 8.71
C ARG A 34 22.74 5.86 8.45
N LEU A 35 23.35 6.61 9.35
CA LEU A 35 23.70 8.01 9.09
C LEU A 35 24.90 8.04 8.14
N VAL A 36 24.84 8.91 7.14
CA VAL A 36 25.99 9.22 6.28
C VAL A 36 26.58 10.53 6.81
N GLY A 37 27.69 10.43 7.54
CA GLY A 37 28.31 11.56 8.23
C GLY A 37 27.95 11.58 9.72
N THR A 38 27.93 12.79 10.30
CA THR A 38 27.75 13.00 11.75
C THR A 38 26.42 13.63 12.12
N ASP A 39 25.64 14.10 11.15
CA ASP A 39 24.33 14.72 11.35
C ASP A 39 23.19 13.83 10.80
N PHE A 40 21.96 14.33 10.88
CA PHE A 40 20.76 13.65 10.40
C PHE A 40 20.36 14.04 8.96
N ALA A 41 21.24 14.73 8.22
CA ALA A 41 20.90 15.25 6.89
C ALA A 41 20.86 14.16 5.82
N GLU A 42 21.68 13.12 5.95
CA GLU A 42 21.78 12.02 5.01
C GLU A 42 21.62 10.65 5.69
N ILE A 43 20.69 9.84 5.18
CA ILE A 43 20.42 8.48 5.67
C ILE A 43 20.54 7.47 4.53
N GLU A 44 21.23 6.36 4.79
CA GLU A 44 21.18 5.16 3.97
C GLU A 44 20.17 4.17 4.57
N MET A 45 19.19 3.74 3.77
CA MET A 45 18.24 2.68 4.11
C MET A 45 18.59 1.43 3.29
N ILE A 46 18.85 0.31 3.96
CA ILE A 46 19.28 -0.93 3.33
C ILE A 46 18.31 -2.04 3.69
N ILE A 47 17.60 -2.57 2.70
CA ILE A 47 16.69 -3.71 2.90
C ILE A 47 17.46 -5.00 2.65
N GLY A 48 17.78 -5.69 3.74
CA GLY A 48 18.54 -6.94 3.69
C GLY A 48 17.66 -8.17 3.51
N ARG A 49 18.22 -9.31 3.90
CA ARG A 49 17.55 -10.61 3.95
C ARG A 49 16.78 -10.83 5.26
N ASN A 50 15.76 -11.67 5.19
CA ASN A 50 15.01 -12.13 6.35
C ASN A 50 15.72 -13.28 7.07
N ARG A 51 15.13 -13.79 8.15
CA ARG A 51 15.68 -14.88 8.98
C ARG A 51 15.93 -16.19 8.22
N ASN A 52 15.24 -16.40 7.09
CA ASN A 52 15.41 -17.56 6.22
C ASN A 52 16.40 -17.27 5.07
N ASN A 53 17.22 -16.22 5.20
CA ASN A 53 18.18 -15.77 4.20
C ASN A 53 17.55 -15.39 2.83
N LYS A 54 16.23 -15.16 2.77
CA LYS A 54 15.54 -14.68 1.56
C LYS A 54 15.53 -13.15 1.55
N PRO A 55 15.81 -12.48 0.42
CA PRO A 55 15.73 -11.01 0.34
C PRO A 55 14.35 -10.50 0.73
N SER A 56 14.29 -9.55 1.68
CA SER A 56 13.03 -9.05 2.21
C SER A 56 12.21 -8.32 1.14
N VAL A 57 12.83 -7.83 0.06
CA VAL A 57 12.14 -7.25 -1.10
C VAL A 57 11.23 -8.23 -1.86
N THR A 58 11.30 -9.52 -1.56
CA THR A 58 10.43 -10.58 -2.12
C THR A 58 9.28 -10.99 -1.19
N ALA A 59 9.12 -10.32 -0.05
CA ALA A 59 7.99 -10.55 0.86
C ALA A 59 6.83 -9.59 0.54
N ASN A 60 5.68 -9.83 1.18
CA ASN A 60 4.52 -8.96 1.04
C ASN A 60 4.87 -7.53 1.53
N MET A 61 4.50 -6.51 0.75
CA MET A 61 4.74 -5.10 1.05
C MET A 61 4.09 -4.61 2.35
N GLN A 62 3.06 -5.34 2.83
CA GLN A 62 2.45 -5.12 4.15
C GLN A 62 3.39 -5.44 5.32
N SER A 63 4.39 -6.28 5.09
CA SER A 63 5.36 -6.60 6.14
C SER A 63 6.28 -5.40 6.36
N ASP A 64 6.55 -5.08 7.62
CA ASP A 64 7.46 -3.98 7.97
C ASP A 64 8.85 -4.14 7.34
N ALA A 65 9.25 -5.39 7.05
CA ALA A 65 10.51 -5.74 6.39
C ALA A 65 10.61 -5.28 4.92
N SER A 66 9.48 -5.03 4.24
CA SER A 66 9.41 -4.68 2.80
C SER A 66 8.75 -3.32 2.54
N ALA A 67 8.36 -2.62 3.61
CA ALA A 67 7.57 -1.40 3.63
C ALA A 67 8.43 -0.13 3.53
N PHE A 68 9.26 -0.03 2.50
CA PHE A 68 10.28 1.04 2.42
C PHE A 68 9.67 2.44 2.37
N GLU A 69 8.55 2.65 1.69
CA GLU A 69 7.84 3.92 1.60
C GLU A 69 7.36 4.35 2.97
N GLY A 70 6.71 3.44 3.71
CA GLY A 70 6.26 3.70 5.06
C GLY A 70 7.42 4.14 5.95
N TRP A 71 8.55 3.42 5.93
CA TRP A 71 9.73 3.80 6.72
C TRP A 71 10.40 5.09 6.24
N ALA A 72 10.48 5.32 4.92
CA ALA A 72 11.08 6.53 4.36
C ALA A 72 10.27 7.77 4.75
N LEU A 73 8.94 7.69 4.67
CA LEU A 73 8.03 8.77 5.05
C LEU A 73 8.04 9.00 6.57
N VAL A 74 8.10 7.94 7.39
CA VAL A 74 8.27 8.06 8.85
C VAL A 74 9.57 8.81 9.17
N LEU A 75 10.69 8.42 8.56
CA LEU A 75 11.96 9.11 8.78
C LEU A 75 11.87 10.58 8.35
N LYS A 76 11.32 10.85 7.17
CA LYS A 76 11.15 12.21 6.64
C LYS A 76 10.22 13.07 7.51
N ALA A 77 9.20 12.49 8.13
CA ALA A 77 8.32 13.19 9.06
C ALA A 77 8.97 13.42 10.43
N SER A 78 9.82 12.49 10.87
CA SER A 78 10.44 12.52 12.20
C SER A 78 11.72 13.35 12.30
N ILE A 79 12.40 13.55 11.16
CA ILE A 79 13.70 14.21 11.08
C ILE A 79 13.57 15.37 10.09
N VAL A 80 13.38 16.59 10.62
CA VAL A 80 13.17 17.80 9.82
C VAL A 80 14.39 18.10 8.94
N GLU A 81 15.59 17.81 9.45
CA GLU A 81 16.86 18.07 8.78
C GLU A 81 17.16 17.07 7.66
N LEU A 82 16.37 16.00 7.50
CA LEU A 82 16.63 14.95 6.49
C LEU A 82 16.51 15.53 5.08
N LYS A 83 17.65 15.75 4.43
CA LYS A 83 17.75 16.25 3.06
C LYS A 83 17.81 15.12 2.04
N LYS A 84 18.35 13.97 2.43
CA LYS A 84 18.60 12.86 1.50
C LYS A 84 18.46 11.51 2.17
N LEU A 85 17.66 10.65 1.56
CA LEU A 85 17.53 9.23 1.89
C LEU A 85 17.93 8.41 0.67
N THR A 86 18.93 7.55 0.81
CA THR A 86 19.36 6.62 -0.25
C THR A 86 18.92 5.20 0.07
N LEU A 87 18.12 4.60 -0.80
CA LEU A 87 17.65 3.22 -0.68
C LEU A 87 18.57 2.26 -1.45
N THR A 88 19.02 1.21 -0.76
CA THR A 88 19.67 0.01 -1.35
C THR A 88 19.02 -1.26 -0.80
N TRP A 89 19.23 -2.40 -1.46
CA TRP A 89 18.67 -3.68 -1.00
C TRP A 89 19.46 -4.87 -1.51
N ASP A 90 19.32 -5.99 -0.80
CA ASP A 90 19.76 -7.30 -1.27
C ASP A 90 18.84 -7.77 -2.40
N GLU A 91 19.39 -8.03 -3.57
CA GLU A 91 18.57 -8.50 -4.68
C GLU A 91 18.26 -10.01 -4.62
N PRO A 92 17.07 -10.44 -5.07
CA PRO A 92 16.80 -11.85 -5.30
C PRO A 92 17.56 -12.38 -6.51
N LEU A 93 17.77 -13.70 -6.50
CA LEU A 93 18.24 -14.45 -7.67
C LEU A 93 17.20 -14.41 -8.78
N ASP A 94 15.94 -14.71 -8.44
CA ASP A 94 14.82 -14.58 -9.38
C ASP A 94 14.37 -13.11 -9.48
N LYS A 95 14.77 -12.44 -10.57
CA LYS A 95 14.32 -11.08 -10.87
C LYS A 95 12.85 -11.02 -11.27
N ASN A 96 12.24 -12.13 -11.67
CA ASN A 96 10.83 -12.21 -12.04
C ASN A 96 9.91 -12.52 -10.86
N ASP A 97 10.45 -12.63 -9.63
CA ASP A 97 9.63 -12.75 -8.43
C ASP A 97 8.60 -11.61 -8.40
N LYS A 98 7.33 -11.97 -8.28
CA LYS A 98 6.21 -11.04 -8.44
C LYS A 98 6.14 -10.00 -7.32
N HIS A 99 6.61 -10.34 -6.12
CA HIS A 99 6.74 -9.37 -5.03
C HIS A 99 7.91 -8.43 -5.28
N TYR A 100 9.02 -8.94 -5.83
CA TYR A 100 10.14 -8.10 -6.24
C TYR A 100 9.77 -7.13 -7.37
N GLN A 101 9.02 -7.57 -8.38
CA GLN A 101 8.52 -6.70 -9.45
C GLN A 101 7.60 -5.59 -8.90
N ARG A 102 6.76 -5.89 -7.90
CA ARG A 102 6.00 -4.87 -7.17
C ARG A 102 6.89 -3.93 -6.39
N PHE A 103 7.91 -4.43 -5.70
CA PHE A 103 8.90 -3.61 -5.01
C PHE A 103 9.60 -2.64 -5.99
N LEU A 104 10.11 -3.12 -7.13
CA LEU A 104 10.75 -2.29 -8.14
C LEU A 104 9.81 -1.23 -8.72
N TYR A 105 8.56 -1.61 -9.01
CA TYR A 105 7.53 -0.67 -9.48
C TYR A 105 7.27 0.44 -8.46
N ARG A 106 7.15 0.08 -7.19
CA ARG A 106 6.99 1.04 -6.09
C ARG A 106 8.19 1.97 -5.96
N VAL A 107 9.41 1.42 -6.03
CA VAL A 107 10.66 2.21 -6.01
C VAL A 107 10.71 3.19 -7.17
N GLU A 108 10.35 2.76 -8.39
CA GLU A 108 10.28 3.64 -9.56
C GLU A 108 9.33 4.81 -9.30
N LYS A 109 8.07 4.53 -8.93
CA LYS A 109 7.06 5.55 -8.65
C LYS A 109 7.50 6.51 -7.54
N PHE A 110 7.94 5.96 -6.40
CA PHE A 110 8.35 6.75 -5.24
C PHE A 110 9.55 7.64 -5.57
N SER A 111 10.52 7.15 -6.33
CA SER A 111 11.70 7.92 -6.73
C SER A 111 11.40 9.07 -7.68
N VAL A 112 10.37 8.94 -8.52
CA VAL A 112 9.91 10.05 -9.37
C VAL A 112 9.19 11.11 -8.54
N ILE A 113 8.33 10.69 -7.62
CA ILE A 113 7.53 11.60 -6.79
C ILE A 113 8.41 12.40 -5.82
N PHE A 114 9.39 11.75 -5.19
CA PHE A 114 10.20 12.33 -4.13
C PHE A 114 11.66 12.58 -4.55
N GLN A 115 11.89 12.89 -5.83
CA GLN A 115 13.23 13.06 -6.42
C GLN A 115 14.12 14.11 -5.72
N SER A 116 13.55 15.03 -4.94
CA SER A 116 14.29 16.06 -4.21
C SER A 116 14.99 15.57 -2.95
N TRP A 117 14.58 14.42 -2.40
CA TRP A 117 15.16 13.89 -1.16
C TRP A 117 15.26 12.36 -1.12
N PHE A 118 14.62 11.63 -2.02
CA PHE A 118 14.69 10.18 -2.09
C PHE A 118 15.49 9.72 -3.31
N TYR A 119 16.52 8.93 -3.04
CA TYR A 119 17.44 8.41 -4.05
C TYR A 119 17.48 6.90 -3.97
N VAL A 120 17.73 6.28 -5.10
CA VAL A 120 18.03 4.85 -5.20
C VAL A 120 19.54 4.75 -5.42
N GLY A 121 20.20 3.81 -4.74
CA GLY A 121 21.62 3.52 -4.96
C GLY A 121 21.89 2.96 -6.37
N GLN A 122 22.90 2.09 -6.52
CA GLN A 122 23.27 1.54 -7.83
C GLN A 122 22.07 1.10 -8.68
N SER A 123 22.19 1.28 -10.00
CA SER A 123 21.12 1.28 -10.99
C SER A 123 20.41 -0.09 -11.16
N TYR A 124 19.51 -0.42 -10.24
CA TYR A 124 18.74 -1.67 -10.25
C TYR A 124 17.44 -1.60 -11.06
N ARG A 125 17.11 -0.42 -11.62
CA ARG A 125 15.89 -0.17 -12.40
C ARG A 125 15.78 -1.02 -13.68
N LYS A 126 16.88 -1.58 -14.18
CA LYS A 126 16.88 -2.40 -15.41
C LYS A 126 16.00 -3.65 -15.30
N ALA A 127 15.88 -4.23 -14.10
CA ALA A 127 15.12 -5.45 -13.86
C ALA A 127 13.58 -5.25 -13.81
N LEU A 128 13.09 -4.01 -13.69
CA LEU A 128 11.65 -3.75 -13.68
C LEU A 128 11.04 -4.08 -15.05
N ARG A 129 10.05 -4.97 -15.09
CA ARG A 129 9.38 -5.39 -16.33
C ARG A 129 8.39 -4.34 -16.86
N ILE A 130 7.84 -3.52 -15.98
CA ILE A 130 7.00 -2.39 -16.35
C ILE A 130 7.88 -1.27 -16.93
N LYS A 131 7.81 -1.06 -18.24
CA LYS A 131 8.62 -0.07 -18.98
C LYS A 131 7.80 1.16 -19.32
N LEU A 132 8.47 2.31 -19.40
CA LEU A 132 7.85 3.57 -19.80
C LEU A 132 7.35 3.45 -21.26
N GLY A 133 6.17 4.00 -21.55
CA GLY A 133 5.55 3.95 -22.89
C GLY A 133 4.86 2.62 -23.25
N SER A 134 5.13 1.53 -22.53
CA SER A 134 4.47 0.24 -22.73
C SER A 134 3.08 0.19 -22.07
N LYS A 135 2.19 -0.63 -22.63
CA LYS A 135 0.84 -0.91 -22.11
C LYS A 135 0.77 -2.30 -21.50
N TYR A 136 -0.03 -2.44 -20.43
CA TYR A 136 -0.16 -3.70 -19.69
C TYR A 136 -1.62 -4.02 -19.39
N LYS A 137 -1.89 -5.27 -19.01
CA LYS A 137 -3.23 -5.75 -18.67
C LYS A 137 -3.38 -5.94 -17.18
N VAL A 138 -4.57 -5.63 -16.67
CA VAL A 138 -4.98 -5.88 -15.29
C VAL A 138 -6.10 -6.90 -15.31
N ASN A 139 -6.01 -7.90 -14.43
CA ASN A 139 -7.07 -8.90 -14.34
C ASN A 139 -8.38 -8.30 -13.82
N VAL A 140 -9.48 -8.96 -14.15
CA VAL A 140 -10.81 -8.65 -13.62
C VAL A 140 -11.26 -9.76 -12.66
N PRO A 141 -12.24 -9.50 -11.77
CA PRO A 141 -12.86 -10.57 -10.99
C PRO A 141 -13.51 -11.60 -11.92
N ILE A 142 -13.36 -12.89 -11.65
CA ILE A 142 -13.89 -13.97 -12.51
C ILE A 142 -15.11 -14.69 -11.92
N LYS A 143 -15.39 -14.45 -10.63
CA LYS A 143 -16.54 -14.99 -9.90
C LYS A 143 -16.80 -14.14 -8.67
N LYS A 144 -18.03 -14.19 -8.15
CA LYS A 144 -18.33 -13.67 -6.82
C LYS A 144 -17.50 -14.42 -5.77
N ARG A 145 -17.05 -13.71 -4.73
CA ARG A 145 -16.25 -14.34 -3.67
C ARG A 145 -17.11 -15.34 -2.90
N ASP A 146 -16.60 -16.55 -2.73
CA ASP A 146 -17.25 -17.61 -1.94
C ASP A 146 -17.31 -17.18 -0.46
N GLN A 147 -18.49 -17.21 0.15
CA GLN A 147 -18.74 -16.80 1.53
C GLN A 147 -18.51 -17.93 2.56
N SER A 148 -18.11 -19.13 2.11
CA SER A 148 -17.89 -20.30 2.97
C SER A 148 -16.93 -20.05 4.16
N TYR A 149 -15.97 -19.13 4.01
CA TYR A 149 -15.00 -18.76 5.05
C TYR A 149 -15.62 -18.02 6.25
N LEU A 150 -16.83 -17.45 6.13
CA LEU A 150 -17.53 -16.81 7.24
C LEU A 150 -17.80 -17.78 8.41
N LYS A 151 -17.78 -19.09 8.13
CA LYS A 151 -17.89 -20.16 9.12
C LYS A 151 -16.59 -20.38 9.93
N SER A 152 -15.47 -19.81 9.49
CA SER A 152 -14.18 -19.93 10.18
C SER A 152 -13.92 -18.76 11.13
N THR A 153 -13.32 -19.01 12.28
CA THR A 153 -12.94 -18.00 13.29
C THR A 153 -11.60 -17.33 13.00
N ALA A 154 -10.85 -17.80 12.00
CA ALA A 154 -9.45 -17.44 11.79
C ALA A 154 -9.21 -16.13 11.01
N ASP A 155 -10.22 -15.59 10.30
CA ASP A 155 -10.01 -14.52 9.32
C ASP A 155 -10.84 -13.25 9.59
N ASN A 156 -10.46 -12.57 10.66
CA ASN A 156 -11.17 -11.39 11.18
C ASN A 156 -11.14 -10.19 10.22
N GLU A 157 -10.09 -10.01 9.40
CA GLU A 157 -10.05 -8.94 8.38
C GLU A 157 -11.06 -9.21 7.27
N ARG A 158 -11.17 -10.47 6.80
CA ARG A 158 -12.20 -10.84 5.80
C ARG A 158 -13.62 -10.73 6.34
N LYS A 159 -13.84 -11.02 7.63
CA LYS A 159 -15.15 -10.80 8.27
C LYS A 159 -15.49 -9.32 8.30
N LEU A 160 -14.53 -8.47 8.67
CA LEU A 160 -14.70 -7.02 8.66
C LEU A 160 -15.02 -6.50 7.25
N GLU A 161 -14.27 -6.92 6.22
CA GLU A 161 -14.55 -6.56 4.82
C GLU A 161 -16.00 -6.91 4.43
N GLN A 162 -16.45 -8.13 4.74
CA GLN A 162 -17.81 -8.56 4.43
C GLN A 162 -18.86 -7.81 5.23
N GLN A 163 -18.59 -7.49 6.49
CA GLN A 163 -19.49 -6.68 7.30
C GLN A 163 -19.64 -5.28 6.68
N MET A 164 -18.54 -4.64 6.27
CA MET A 164 -18.57 -3.34 5.63
C MET A 164 -19.46 -3.30 4.37
N ILE A 165 -19.51 -4.39 3.61
CA ILE A 165 -20.31 -4.51 2.38
C ILE A 165 -21.77 -4.91 2.65
N ASN A 166 -22.01 -5.82 3.60
CA ASN A 166 -23.32 -6.46 3.78
C ASN A 166 -24.17 -5.81 4.88
N ASP A 167 -23.56 -5.16 5.87
CA ASP A 167 -24.28 -4.42 6.90
C ASP A 167 -24.78 -3.07 6.33
N SER A 168 -26.06 -2.77 6.51
CA SER A 168 -26.68 -1.58 5.91
C SER A 168 -26.11 -0.27 6.44
N VAL A 169 -25.76 -0.21 7.73
CA VAL A 169 -25.18 0.98 8.37
C VAL A 169 -23.76 1.19 7.87
N CYS A 170 -22.93 0.13 7.88
CA CYS A 170 -21.56 0.21 7.38
C CYS A 170 -21.50 0.56 5.89
N ARG A 171 -22.39 -0.03 5.09
CA ARG A 171 -22.46 0.26 3.66
C ARG A 171 -22.93 1.68 3.38
N GLN A 172 -23.89 2.20 4.15
CA GLN A 172 -24.34 3.58 4.02
C GLN A 172 -23.24 4.57 4.38
N TRP A 173 -22.51 4.32 5.47
CA TRP A 173 -21.35 5.10 5.86
C TRP A 173 -20.27 5.12 4.77
N LEU A 174 -19.99 3.98 4.13
CA LEU A 174 -19.06 3.94 2.98
C LEU A 174 -19.55 4.78 1.81
N LYS A 175 -20.84 4.70 1.46
CA LYS A 175 -21.43 5.52 0.39
C LYS A 175 -21.25 7.01 0.66
N GLU A 176 -21.42 7.44 1.90
CA GLU A 176 -21.20 8.83 2.31
C GLU A 176 -19.73 9.24 2.19
N LYS A 177 -18.79 8.38 2.58
CA LYS A 177 -17.34 8.65 2.38
C LYS A 177 -16.95 8.73 0.91
N VAL A 178 -17.55 7.90 0.07
CA VAL A 178 -17.33 7.90 -1.38
C VAL A 178 -18.02 9.09 -2.05
N GLY A 179 -19.12 9.58 -1.49
CA GLY A 179 -20.02 10.51 -2.17
C GLY A 179 -20.73 9.85 -3.35
N GLY A 180 -21.14 8.58 -3.19
CA GLY A 180 -21.74 7.80 -4.26
C GLY A 180 -22.39 6.50 -3.78
N SER A 181 -23.30 5.97 -4.58
CA SER A 181 -24.08 4.77 -4.22
C SER A 181 -23.36 3.44 -4.49
N MET A 182 -22.31 3.45 -5.30
CA MET A 182 -21.60 2.25 -5.74
C MET A 182 -20.40 1.96 -4.82
N ILE A 183 -20.42 0.78 -4.22
CA ILE A 183 -19.33 0.22 -3.41
C ILE A 183 -19.09 -1.21 -3.88
N GLY A 184 -17.84 -1.54 -4.19
CA GLY A 184 -17.37 -2.88 -4.48
C GLY A 184 -16.28 -3.33 -3.51
N ASN A 185 -15.97 -4.61 -3.53
CA ASN A 185 -14.86 -5.20 -2.79
C ASN A 185 -13.92 -5.97 -3.72
N GLN A 186 -12.70 -6.23 -3.23
CA GLN A 186 -11.70 -7.06 -3.91
C GLN A 186 -11.41 -6.63 -5.35
N LEU A 187 -11.06 -5.35 -5.53
CA LEU A 187 -10.65 -4.82 -6.83
C LEU A 187 -9.25 -5.35 -7.21
N PRO A 188 -9.09 -6.16 -8.27
CA PRO A 188 -7.82 -6.82 -8.55
C PRO A 188 -6.73 -5.84 -9.01
N VAL A 189 -5.48 -6.18 -8.67
CA VAL A 189 -4.29 -5.39 -9.02
C VAL A 189 -3.17 -6.26 -9.62
N GLY A 190 -3.53 -7.42 -10.16
CA GLY A 190 -2.58 -8.26 -10.90
C GLY A 190 -2.31 -7.65 -12.26
N VAL A 191 -1.03 -7.38 -12.56
CA VAL A 191 -0.57 -6.82 -13.83
C VAL A 191 0.13 -7.88 -14.66
N PHE A 192 -0.15 -7.88 -15.96
CA PHE A 192 0.28 -8.87 -16.94
C PHE A 192 0.88 -8.19 -18.18
N ASP A 193 1.86 -8.85 -18.77
CA ASP A 193 2.47 -8.49 -20.05
C ASP A 193 1.71 -9.15 -21.21
N GLY A 194 1.12 -8.37 -22.11
CA GLY A 194 0.15 -8.92 -23.06
C GLY A 194 -1.09 -9.45 -22.33
N ASN A 195 -1.56 -10.66 -22.64
CA ASN A 195 -2.82 -11.18 -22.11
C ASN A 195 -2.75 -11.68 -20.65
N VAL A 196 -3.90 -11.73 -19.98
CA VAL A 196 -4.07 -12.22 -18.60
C VAL A 196 -3.92 -13.74 -18.58
N ALA A 197 -2.68 -14.18 -18.39
CA ALA A 197 -2.30 -15.59 -18.27
C ALA A 197 -1.20 -15.80 -17.23
N LYS A 198 -1.11 -17.00 -16.64
CA LYS A 198 -0.15 -17.31 -15.55
C LYS A 198 1.30 -16.99 -15.94
N GLY A 199 1.71 -17.30 -17.17
CA GLY A 199 3.07 -17.04 -17.69
C GLY A 199 3.39 -15.55 -17.91
N ASN A 200 2.35 -14.74 -18.07
CA ASN A 200 2.48 -13.30 -18.37
C ASN A 200 2.43 -12.42 -17.12
N ALA A 201 2.12 -13.00 -15.96
CA ALA A 201 1.98 -12.27 -14.71
C ALA A 201 3.29 -11.58 -14.31
N ILE A 202 3.25 -10.26 -14.21
CA ILE A 202 4.33 -9.43 -13.66
C ILE A 202 4.13 -9.28 -12.15
N PHE A 203 2.90 -8.98 -11.73
CA PHE A 203 2.52 -8.86 -10.32
C PHE A 203 1.73 -10.08 -9.86
N THR A 204 1.61 -10.28 -8.54
CA THR A 204 0.70 -11.30 -8.00
C THR A 204 -0.74 -10.94 -8.35
N GLY A 205 -1.57 -11.95 -8.66
CA GLY A 205 -2.96 -11.77 -9.10
C GLY A 205 -3.98 -12.24 -8.06
N GLN A 206 -4.15 -13.56 -7.91
CA GLN A 206 -5.34 -14.14 -7.29
C GLN A 206 -5.60 -13.80 -5.81
N ALA A 207 -4.57 -13.44 -5.04
CA ALA A 207 -4.70 -13.05 -3.63
C ALA A 207 -4.33 -11.57 -3.38
N SER A 208 -4.34 -10.75 -4.42
CA SER A 208 -3.98 -9.34 -4.31
C SER A 208 -5.06 -8.47 -4.94
N ALA A 209 -5.82 -7.85 -4.07
CA ALA A 209 -6.89 -6.97 -4.42
C ALA A 209 -7.01 -5.87 -3.36
N ILE A 210 -7.51 -4.72 -3.77
CA ILE A 210 -7.90 -3.64 -2.89
C ILE A 210 -9.17 -4.09 -2.16
N ASP A 211 -9.20 -3.98 -0.84
CA ASP A 211 -10.27 -4.54 -0.03
C ASP A 211 -11.63 -3.98 -0.40
N LEU A 212 -11.77 -2.65 -0.45
CA LEU A 212 -12.99 -1.96 -0.86
C LEU A 212 -12.68 -0.83 -1.83
N TRP A 213 -13.66 -0.48 -2.65
CA TRP A 213 -13.57 0.65 -3.58
C TRP A 213 -14.96 1.20 -3.90
N GLY A 214 -15.00 2.43 -4.39
CA GLY A 214 -16.24 3.06 -4.84
C GLY A 214 -15.93 4.26 -5.73
N VAL A 215 -16.94 4.71 -6.46
CA VAL A 215 -16.85 5.89 -7.33
C VAL A 215 -18.00 6.81 -6.96
N ASN A 216 -17.71 8.12 -6.88
CA ASN A 216 -18.72 9.14 -6.59
C ASN A 216 -19.82 9.20 -7.65
N GLU A 217 -20.90 9.93 -7.37
CA GLU A 217 -22.05 10.05 -8.28
C GLU A 217 -21.66 10.64 -9.64
N GLU A 218 -20.76 11.62 -9.66
CA GLU A 218 -20.26 12.26 -10.88
C GLU A 218 -19.37 11.31 -11.72
N GLY A 219 -18.77 10.32 -11.07
CA GLY A 219 -17.96 9.32 -11.73
C GLY A 219 -16.52 9.75 -12.02
N ASP A 220 -16.02 10.77 -11.35
CA ASP A 220 -14.69 11.38 -11.57
C ASP A 220 -13.73 11.23 -10.38
N GLU A 221 -14.21 10.74 -9.23
CA GLU A 221 -13.39 10.39 -8.06
C GLU A 221 -13.48 8.90 -7.75
N LEU A 222 -12.33 8.21 -7.72
CA LEU A 222 -12.22 6.83 -7.26
C LEU A 222 -11.77 6.81 -5.80
N SER A 223 -12.55 6.20 -4.93
CA SER A 223 -12.17 5.92 -3.55
C SER A 223 -11.71 4.47 -3.43
N ILE A 224 -10.54 4.23 -2.83
CA ILE A 224 -10.01 2.90 -2.51
C ILE A 224 -9.73 2.82 -1.02
N PHE A 225 -9.99 1.67 -0.41
CA PHE A 225 -9.86 1.48 1.03
C PHE A 225 -9.03 0.23 1.31
N GLU A 226 -8.06 0.38 2.22
CA GLU A 226 -7.33 -0.73 2.83
C GLU A 226 -7.80 -0.90 4.27
N LEU A 227 -8.31 -2.08 4.60
CA LEU A 227 -8.82 -2.41 5.92
C LEU A 227 -7.69 -3.01 6.78
N LYS A 228 -7.60 -2.57 8.04
CA LYS A 228 -6.78 -3.28 9.04
C LYS A 228 -7.48 -3.41 10.37
N LEU A 229 -7.33 -4.58 10.98
CA LEU A 229 -7.76 -4.76 12.37
C LEU A 229 -6.91 -3.90 13.30
N PRO A 230 -7.45 -3.46 14.44
CA PRO A 230 -6.72 -2.64 15.41
C PRO A 230 -5.50 -3.36 16.00
N SER A 231 -5.43 -4.70 15.92
CA SER A 231 -4.26 -5.48 16.33
C SER A 231 -3.16 -5.57 15.26
N ASN A 232 -3.47 -5.32 13.98
CA ASN A 232 -2.53 -5.42 12.86
C ASN A 232 -1.95 -4.05 12.49
N LYS A 233 -1.23 -3.45 13.44
CA LYS A 233 -0.67 -2.10 13.33
C LYS A 233 0.70 -2.10 12.66
N LYS A 234 0.78 -2.40 11.37
CA LYS A 234 2.06 -2.39 10.61
C LYS A 234 2.26 -1.07 9.87
N VAL A 235 3.52 -0.67 9.68
CA VAL A 235 3.89 0.49 8.84
C VAL A 235 3.60 0.20 7.37
N GLY A 236 3.64 -1.08 6.97
CA GLY A 236 3.40 -1.54 5.60
C GLY A 236 2.04 -1.21 5.00
N ILE A 237 1.05 -0.79 5.80
CA ILE A 237 -0.24 -0.31 5.27
C ILE A 237 -0.07 0.90 4.33
N VAL A 238 0.91 1.78 4.62
CA VAL A 238 1.20 2.95 3.76
C VAL A 238 1.79 2.50 2.44
N SER A 239 2.71 1.53 2.47
CA SER A 239 3.33 0.96 1.26
C SER A 239 2.32 0.25 0.36
N GLU A 240 1.35 -0.46 0.95
CA GLU A 240 0.27 -1.11 0.22
C GLU A 240 -0.69 -0.10 -0.41
N LEU A 241 -1.16 0.88 0.36
CA LEU A 241 -2.07 1.90 -0.13
C LEU A 241 -1.42 2.79 -1.20
N PHE A 242 -0.11 3.07 -1.08
CA PHE A 242 0.69 3.72 -2.11
C PHE A 242 0.73 2.89 -3.39
N PHE A 243 1.03 1.59 -3.29
CA PHE A 243 1.04 0.69 -4.44
C PHE A 243 -0.31 0.66 -5.17
N TYR A 244 -1.40 0.49 -4.44
CA TYR A 244 -2.75 0.47 -5.00
C TYR A 244 -3.11 1.78 -5.69
N SER A 245 -2.81 2.92 -5.06
CA SER A 245 -2.97 4.24 -5.66
C SER A 245 -2.20 4.37 -6.98
N MET A 246 -0.94 3.93 -7.04
CA MET A 246 -0.13 4.03 -8.24
C MET A 246 -0.65 3.13 -9.38
N VAL A 247 -1.06 1.90 -9.07
CA VAL A 247 -1.65 0.98 -10.05
C VAL A 247 -2.95 1.55 -10.61
N MET A 248 -3.84 2.06 -9.74
CA MET A 248 -5.07 2.73 -10.18
C MET A 248 -4.77 3.97 -11.01
N GLY A 249 -3.74 4.74 -10.64
CA GLY A 249 -3.23 5.86 -11.42
C GLY A 249 -2.83 5.45 -12.85
N ASP A 250 -2.09 4.36 -13.00
CA ASP A 250 -1.71 3.83 -14.32
C ASP A 250 -2.92 3.30 -15.12
N ILE A 251 -3.95 2.77 -14.46
CA ILE A 251 -5.22 2.38 -15.09
C ILE A 251 -5.96 3.61 -15.62
N ILE A 252 -6.22 4.62 -14.79
CA ILE A 252 -7.02 5.79 -15.18
C ILE A 252 -6.31 6.67 -16.23
N ASN A 253 -4.97 6.57 -16.32
CA ASN A 253 -4.16 7.21 -17.35
C ASN A 253 -4.00 6.34 -18.63
N GLY A 254 -4.58 5.14 -18.68
CA GLY A 254 -4.58 4.27 -19.86
C GLY A 254 -3.26 3.54 -20.14
N ARG A 255 -2.32 3.54 -19.19
CA ARG A 255 -1.11 2.71 -19.27
C ARG A 255 -1.45 1.26 -18.99
N PHE A 256 -2.34 1.03 -18.03
CA PHE A 256 -2.90 -0.28 -17.73
C PHE A 256 -4.36 -0.33 -18.19
N SER A 257 -4.82 -1.51 -18.63
CA SER A 257 -6.22 -1.72 -19.05
C SER A 257 -6.74 -3.03 -18.50
N PHE A 258 -7.99 -3.06 -18.04
CA PHE A 258 -8.62 -4.29 -17.61
C PHE A 258 -8.78 -5.27 -18.77
N GLU A 259 -8.58 -6.55 -18.51
CA GLU A 259 -8.82 -7.63 -19.47
C GLU A 259 -9.46 -8.84 -18.79
N GLY A 260 -10.52 -9.33 -19.42
CA GLY A 260 -11.25 -10.54 -19.06
C GLY A 260 -12.73 -10.42 -19.39
N LYS A 261 -13.44 -11.54 -19.26
CA LYS A 261 -14.88 -11.60 -19.55
C LYS A 261 -15.67 -11.04 -18.37
N ARG A 262 -16.74 -10.28 -18.67
CA ARG A 262 -17.70 -9.82 -17.66
C ARG A 262 -18.29 -11.02 -16.92
N CYS A 263 -18.18 -11.02 -15.60
CA CYS A 263 -18.87 -11.97 -14.74
C CYS A 263 -20.14 -11.30 -14.21
N MET A 264 -21.32 -11.80 -14.59
CA MET A 264 -22.62 -11.20 -14.20
C MET A 264 -22.91 -11.29 -12.70
N GLU A 265 -22.27 -12.23 -11.99
CA GLU A 265 -22.40 -12.36 -10.53
C GLU A 265 -21.55 -11.33 -9.75
N VAL A 266 -20.65 -10.64 -10.45
CA VAL A 266 -19.79 -9.60 -9.88
C VAL A 266 -20.40 -8.25 -10.22
N ASP A 267 -21.00 -7.64 -9.21
CA ASP A 267 -21.49 -6.26 -9.24
C ASP A 267 -21.00 -5.54 -7.97
N PRO A 268 -20.33 -4.38 -8.09
CA PRO A 268 -19.98 -3.65 -9.32
C PRO A 268 -18.86 -4.29 -10.16
N TRP A 269 -18.98 -4.21 -11.49
CA TRP A 269 -17.96 -4.65 -12.45
C TRP A 269 -16.91 -3.54 -12.70
N PRO A 270 -15.63 -3.67 -12.30
CA PRO A 270 -14.69 -2.54 -12.31
C PRO A 270 -14.52 -1.80 -13.65
N PRO A 271 -14.43 -2.49 -14.81
CA PRO A 271 -14.37 -1.81 -16.12
C PRO A 271 -15.55 -0.89 -16.44
N ASP A 272 -16.73 -1.10 -15.84
CA ASP A 272 -17.89 -0.25 -16.09
C ASP A 272 -17.76 1.13 -15.42
N TYR A 273 -17.05 1.19 -14.29
CA TYR A 273 -16.97 2.37 -13.42
C TYR A 273 -15.61 3.06 -13.48
N ILE A 274 -14.51 2.30 -13.55
CA ILE A 274 -13.14 2.84 -13.58
C ILE A 274 -12.69 3.01 -15.03
N ARG A 275 -13.10 4.13 -15.64
CA ARG A 275 -12.83 4.41 -17.05
C ARG A 275 -11.66 5.39 -17.22
N VAL A 276 -10.79 5.08 -18.19
CA VAL A 276 -9.66 5.93 -18.59
C VAL A 276 -10.16 7.33 -18.91
N GLY A 277 -9.50 8.34 -18.36
CA GLY A 277 -9.83 9.74 -18.60
C GLY A 277 -11.12 10.24 -17.94
N LYS A 278 -11.96 9.37 -17.35
CA LYS A 278 -13.15 9.80 -16.58
C LYS A 278 -12.75 10.17 -15.15
N ILE A 279 -12.09 9.23 -14.46
CA ILE A 279 -11.57 9.46 -13.11
C ILE A 279 -10.42 10.47 -13.17
N LYS A 280 -10.53 11.55 -12.40
CA LYS A 280 -9.55 12.63 -12.28
C LYS A 280 -8.76 12.55 -10.97
N LYS A 281 -9.36 11.97 -9.93
CA LYS A 281 -8.79 11.94 -8.58
C LYS A 281 -8.99 10.58 -7.92
N ILE A 282 -8.00 10.19 -7.11
CA ILE A 282 -8.02 8.98 -6.31
C ILE A 282 -7.93 9.35 -4.82
N LYS A 283 -8.93 8.96 -4.04
CA LYS A 283 -8.91 9.04 -2.57
C LYS A 283 -8.55 7.66 -2.03
N ALA A 284 -7.47 7.59 -1.27
CA ALA A 284 -6.94 6.35 -0.73
C ALA A 284 -7.06 6.37 0.80
N PHE A 285 -7.87 5.46 1.34
CA PHE A 285 -8.24 5.45 2.75
C PHE A 285 -7.56 4.30 3.48
N ILE A 286 -6.89 4.63 4.58
CA ILE A 286 -6.60 3.69 5.67
C ILE A 286 -7.87 3.59 6.51
N LEU A 287 -8.52 2.42 6.49
CA LEU A 287 -9.76 2.18 7.22
C LEU A 287 -9.47 1.30 8.45
N THR A 288 -9.32 1.95 9.60
CA THR A 288 -9.03 1.27 10.87
C THR A 288 -9.31 2.17 12.07
N THR A 289 -9.65 1.58 13.21
CA THR A 289 -9.78 2.32 14.47
C THR A 289 -8.42 2.65 15.10
N ALA A 290 -7.36 1.95 14.70
CA ALA A 290 -6.01 2.22 15.20
C ALA A 290 -4.90 1.85 14.19
N THR A 291 -3.99 2.79 13.95
CA THR A 291 -2.79 2.59 13.12
C THR A 291 -1.55 2.27 13.96
N HIS A 292 -0.44 1.89 13.30
CA HIS A 292 0.87 1.93 13.94
C HIS A 292 1.13 3.34 14.46
N CYS A 293 1.69 3.47 15.67
CA CYS A 293 1.98 4.75 16.32
C CYS A 293 2.91 5.71 15.55
N LEU A 294 3.46 5.26 14.41
CA LEU A 294 4.31 6.05 13.53
C LEU A 294 3.55 6.58 12.31
N ILE A 295 2.37 6.04 12.03
CA ILE A 295 1.52 6.47 10.92
C ILE A 295 0.50 7.46 11.48
N ASN A 296 0.86 8.74 11.38
CA ASN A 296 0.06 9.90 11.79
C ASN A 296 -0.13 10.87 10.60
N ASP A 297 -0.81 11.99 10.86
CA ASP A 297 -1.15 12.96 9.82
C ASP A 297 0.08 13.59 9.18
N ASN A 298 1.20 13.74 9.90
CA ASN A 298 2.44 14.26 9.32
C ASN A 298 3.01 13.33 8.24
N VAL A 299 2.91 12.01 8.42
CA VAL A 299 3.34 11.03 7.42
C VAL A 299 2.45 11.09 6.18
N LEU A 300 1.13 11.15 6.36
CA LEU A 300 0.19 11.26 5.23
C LEU A 300 0.29 12.62 4.55
N LYS A 301 0.60 13.69 5.28
CA LYS A 301 0.81 15.03 4.75
C LYS A 301 1.93 15.05 3.71
N ILE A 302 3.05 14.36 3.95
CA ILE A 302 4.15 14.29 2.97
C ILE A 302 3.68 13.67 1.64
N LEU A 303 2.85 12.62 1.69
CA LEU A 303 2.25 12.04 0.50
C LEU A 303 1.28 13.01 -0.19
N ASN A 304 0.40 13.64 0.59
CA ASN A 304 -0.61 14.54 0.09
C ASN A 304 0.00 15.79 -0.54
N ASP A 305 1.01 16.39 0.07
CA ASP A 305 1.72 17.56 -0.46
C ASP A 305 2.36 17.25 -1.82
N ALA A 306 2.89 16.03 -2.01
CA ALA A 306 3.57 15.63 -3.24
C ALA A 306 2.63 15.18 -4.37
N LEU A 307 1.42 14.72 -4.04
CA LEU A 307 0.53 14.05 -5.00
C LEU A 307 -0.83 14.72 -5.20
N SER A 308 -1.19 15.69 -4.35
CA SER A 308 -2.41 16.46 -4.51
C SER A 308 -2.37 17.35 -5.78
N PRO A 309 -3.53 17.65 -6.37
CA PRO A 309 -4.87 17.20 -5.97
C PRO A 309 -5.23 15.80 -6.49
N LYS A 310 -4.37 15.17 -7.30
CA LYS A 310 -4.69 13.94 -8.03
C LYS A 310 -4.82 12.71 -7.13
N PHE A 311 -3.98 12.59 -6.10
CA PHE A 311 -4.10 11.54 -5.10
C PHE A 311 -4.20 12.17 -3.71
N VAL A 312 -5.11 11.65 -2.90
CA VAL A 312 -5.29 12.09 -1.51
C VAL A 312 -5.35 10.86 -0.61
N PHE A 313 -4.45 10.80 0.37
CA PHE A 313 -4.32 9.74 1.36
C PHE A 313 -4.95 10.20 2.68
N LEU A 314 -5.87 9.40 3.18
CA LEU A 314 -6.72 9.73 4.31
C LEU A 314 -6.74 8.58 5.31
N ARG A 315 -6.99 8.92 6.56
CA ARG A 315 -7.40 7.94 7.58
C ARG A 315 -8.89 8.10 7.82
N SER A 316 -9.59 7.00 8.00
CA SER A 316 -10.97 7.01 8.45
C SER A 316 -11.17 5.95 9.52
N ASP A 317 -11.85 6.34 10.58
CA ASP A 317 -12.21 5.44 11.67
C ASP A 317 -13.60 4.87 11.37
N PRO A 318 -13.74 3.55 11.14
CA PRO A 318 -15.04 2.92 10.96
C PRO A 318 -15.81 2.80 12.29
N SER A 319 -15.34 3.39 13.39
CA SER A 319 -16.00 3.26 14.70
C SER A 319 -17.45 3.79 14.72
N GLU A 320 -17.75 4.77 13.86
CA GLU A 320 -19.09 5.30 13.62
C GLU A 320 -20.05 4.23 13.08
N CYS A 321 -19.58 3.27 12.26
CA CYS A 321 -20.36 2.09 11.88
C CYS A 321 -20.15 0.91 12.84
N SER A 322 -19.13 0.96 13.71
CA SER A 322 -18.79 -0.08 14.68
C SER A 322 -19.58 -0.01 15.99
N LEU A 323 -20.48 0.95 16.21
CA LEU A 323 -21.41 0.88 17.35
C LEU A 323 -22.33 -0.35 17.28
N HIS A 324 -22.48 -0.97 16.09
CA HIS A 324 -23.10 -2.29 15.91
C HIS A 324 -22.12 -3.48 15.99
N ILE A 325 -20.80 -3.23 16.01
CA ILE A 325 -19.76 -4.26 16.15
C ILE A 325 -19.59 -4.66 17.62
N LYS A 326 -19.67 -3.71 18.56
CA LYS A 326 -19.56 -4.00 20.00
C LYS A 326 -20.75 -4.77 20.60
N ASN A 327 -21.91 -4.77 19.95
CA ASN A 327 -23.11 -5.46 20.44
C ASN A 327 -23.23 -6.93 19.97
N LYS A 328 -22.25 -7.46 19.23
CA LYS A 328 -22.23 -8.88 18.82
C LYS A 328 -21.04 -9.70 19.34
N GLU A 329 -20.09 -9.08 20.04
CA GLU A 329 -18.96 -9.76 20.69
C GLU A 329 -19.09 -9.80 22.24
N ALA A 330 -20.28 -9.52 22.76
CA ALA A 330 -20.66 -9.86 24.13
C ALA A 330 -21.65 -11.04 24.12
N LEU A 331 -21.19 -12.22 23.66
CA LEU A 331 -21.78 -13.54 23.92
C LEU A 331 -20.73 -14.63 23.68
#